data_AF-A0A950FRP0-F1
#
_entry.id   AF-A0A950FRP0-F1
#
_cell.length_a   1.000
_cell.length_b   1.000
_cell.length_c   1.000
_cell.angle_alpha   90.00
_cell.angle_beta   90.00
_cell.angle_gamma   90.00
#
_symmetry.space_group_name_H-M   'P 1'
#
loop_
_entity.id
_entity.type
_entity.pdbx_description
1 polymer ?
#
loop_
_entity_poly.entity_id
_entity_poly.type
_entity_poly.pdbx_seq_one_letter_code
_entity_poly.pdbx_strand_id
1 'polypeptide(L)'
;MSSNEIIDRALTQARNLQKTIGDAVNQTTEQMKPLIQQSLSQAQDLQKTLNEHTVKASGTAQEAATKALGHLAEFMRLGSEALRASSDQTRQMAERMAEQSRKTAADAAQSMGKTPEDAAP
;
A
#
# COMPACT_ATOMS: atom_id res chain seq x y z
N MET A 1 13.81 -13.39 -12.93
CA MET A 1 12.46 -12.99 -12.50
C MET A 1 11.67 -12.66 -13.74
N SER A 2 10.58 -13.38 -13.96
CA SER A 2 9.60 -13.10 -15.01
C SER A 2 8.69 -11.93 -14.59
N SER A 3 8.09 -11.21 -15.55
CA SER A 3 7.17 -10.10 -15.24
C SER A 3 5.99 -10.54 -14.35
N ASN A 4 5.53 -11.79 -14.49
CA ASN A 4 4.46 -12.37 -13.68
C ASN A 4 4.83 -12.49 -12.19
N GLU A 5 6.09 -12.79 -11.85
CA GLU A 5 6.52 -12.89 -10.45
C GLU A 5 6.54 -11.53 -9.76
N ILE A 6 6.90 -10.46 -10.48
CA ILE A 6 6.91 -9.08 -9.97
C ILE A 6 5.47 -8.62 -9.70
N ILE A 7 4.57 -8.97 -10.62
CA ILE A 7 3.13 -8.71 -10.55
C ILE A 7 2.52 -9.38 -9.31
N ASP A 8 2.66 -10.70 -9.17
CA ASP A 8 2.07 -11.42 -8.03
C ASP A 8 2.67 -10.98 -6.69
N ARG A 9 3.96 -10.61 -6.68
CA ARG A 9 4.61 -10.01 -5.51
C ARG A 9 4.00 -8.65 -5.15
N ALA A 10 3.79 -7.76 -6.12
CA ALA A 10 3.18 -6.46 -5.89
C ALA A 10 1.74 -6.59 -5.34
N LEU A 11 0.93 -7.50 -5.89
CA LEU A 11 -0.42 -7.78 -5.37
C LEU A 11 -0.37 -8.25 -3.93
N THR A 12 0.49 -9.22 -3.65
CA THR A 12 0.62 -9.81 -2.32
C THR A 12 1.06 -8.75 -1.30
N GLN A 13 2.04 -7.93 -1.66
CA GLN A 13 2.52 -6.83 -0.83
C GLN A 13 1.44 -5.77 -0.59
N ALA A 14 0.66 -5.39 -1.61
CA ALA A 14 -0.42 -4.43 -1.47
C ALA A 14 -1.56 -4.94 -0.57
N ARG A 15 -1.93 -6.22 -0.70
CA ARG A 15 -2.92 -6.85 0.20
C ARG A 15 -2.42 -6.92 1.63
N ASN A 16 -1.15 -7.31 1.83
CA ASN A 16 -0.56 -7.36 3.16
C ASN A 16 -0.48 -5.98 3.80
N LEU A 17 -0.14 -4.95 3.02
CA LEU A 17 -0.16 -3.56 3.47
C LEU A 17 -1.56 -3.15 3.94
N GLN A 18 -2.57 -3.38 3.10
CA GLN A 18 -3.96 -3.08 3.41
C GLN A 18 -4.45 -3.79 4.67
N LYS A 19 -4.11 -5.08 4.82
CA LYS A 19 -4.47 -5.86 6.00
C LYS A 19 -3.81 -5.31 7.26
N THR A 20 -2.49 -5.09 7.22
CA THR A 20 -1.71 -4.64 8.38
C THR A 20 -2.20 -3.28 8.90
N ILE A 21 -2.46 -2.33 8.00
CA ILE A 21 -2.97 -1.02 8.41
C ILE A 21 -4.45 -1.06 8.80
N GLY A 22 -5.25 -1.92 8.16
CA GLY A 22 -6.65 -2.16 8.55
C GLY A 22 -6.74 -2.73 9.95
N ASP A 23 -5.84 -3.66 10.29
CA ASP A 23 -5.69 -4.17 11.66
C ASP A 23 -5.27 -3.03 12.60
N ALA A 24 -4.30 -2.20 12.22
CA ALA A 24 -3.85 -1.07 13.03
C ALA A 24 -4.98 -0.10 13.40
N VAL A 25 -5.88 0.22 12.48
CA VAL A 25 -7.02 1.12 12.75
C VAL A 25 -7.94 0.57 13.86
N ASN A 26 -8.04 -0.76 13.97
CA ASN A 26 -8.87 -1.43 14.97
C ASN A 26 -8.16 -1.66 16.32
N GLN A 27 -6.88 -1.29 16.43
CA GLN A 27 -6.07 -1.50 17.62
C GLN A 27 -5.98 -0.26 18.54
N THR A 28 -5.45 -0.47 19.75
CA THR A 28 -5.10 0.63 20.67
C THR A 28 -3.86 1.36 20.18
N THR A 29 -3.73 2.66 20.44
CA THR A 29 -2.63 3.48 19.91
C THR A 29 -1.23 2.94 20.23
N GLU A 30 -1.04 2.32 21.39
CA GLU A 30 0.21 1.67 21.77
C GLU A 30 0.59 0.51 20.83
N GLN A 31 -0.41 -0.22 20.34
CA GLN A 31 -0.25 -1.30 19.35
C GLN A 31 -0.23 -0.78 17.91
N MET A 32 -0.71 0.43 17.65
CA MET A 32 -0.70 1.03 16.31
C MET A 32 0.70 1.38 15.83
N LYS A 33 1.57 1.93 16.68
CA LYS A 33 2.93 2.34 16.30
C LYS A 33 3.75 1.23 15.63
N PRO A 34 3.88 0.02 16.21
CA PRO A 34 4.61 -1.07 15.56
C PRO A 34 3.95 -1.52 14.24
N LEU A 35 2.62 -1.53 14.17
CA LEU A 35 1.89 -1.89 12.94
C LEU A 35 2.08 -0.84 11.84
N ILE A 36 2.12 0.44 12.18
CA ILE A 36 2.42 1.54 11.26
C ILE A 36 3.86 1.44 10.76
N GLN A 37 4.83 1.15 11.64
CA GLN A 37 6.24 0.93 11.23
C GLN A 37 6.36 -0.27 10.27
N GLN A 38 5.71 -1.38 10.59
CA GLN A 38 5.66 -2.54 9.71
C GLN A 38 5.03 -2.20 8.36
N SER A 39 3.94 -1.46 8.37
CA SER A 39 3.26 -1.04 7.14
C SER A 39 4.12 -0.10 6.30
N LEU A 40 4.89 0.81 6.93
CA LEU A 40 5.84 1.67 6.21
C LEU A 40 6.93 0.85 5.49
N SER A 41 7.46 -0.18 6.16
CA SER A 41 8.43 -1.09 5.55
C SER A 41 7.82 -1.82 4.35
N GLN A 42 6.61 -2.38 4.51
CA GLN A 42 5.89 -3.04 3.42
C GLN A 42 5.57 -2.09 2.25
N ALA A 43 5.22 -0.83 2.54
CA ALA A 43 4.96 0.19 1.54
C ALA A 43 6.21 0.53 0.73
N GLN A 44 7.38 0.60 1.36
CA GLN A 44 8.66 0.83 0.66
C GLN A 44 9.02 -0.33 -0.26
N ASP A 45 8.84 -1.57 0.20
CA ASP A 45 9.05 -2.77 -0.63
C ASP A 45 8.10 -2.81 -1.83
N LEU A 46 6.83 -2.46 -1.61
CA LEU A 46 5.85 -2.37 -2.68
C LEU A 46 6.17 -1.26 -3.67
N GLN A 47 6.57 -0.08 -3.19
CA GLN A 47 6.98 1.03 -4.03
C GLN A 47 8.15 0.62 -4.94
N LYS A 48 9.14 -0.09 -4.40
CA LYS A 48 10.26 -0.60 -5.20
C LYS A 48 9.78 -1.56 -6.29
N THR A 49 8.92 -2.52 -5.92
CA THR A 49 8.38 -3.53 -6.85
C THR A 49 7.55 -2.86 -7.96
N LEU A 50 6.69 -1.89 -7.61
CA LEU A 50 5.89 -1.13 -8.56
C LEU A 50 6.75 -0.24 -9.46
N ASN A 51 7.80 0.40 -8.95
CA ASN A 51 8.74 1.17 -9.78
C ASN A 51 9.43 0.28 -10.82
N GLU A 52 9.91 -0.90 -10.41
CA GLU A 52 10.52 -1.88 -11.31
C GLU A 52 9.55 -2.37 -12.40
N HIS A 53 8.26 -2.51 -12.06
CA HIS A 53 7.20 -2.89 -13.00
C HIS A 53 6.78 -1.73 -13.92
N THR A 54 6.63 -0.51 -13.38
CA THR A 54 6.13 0.67 -14.11
C THR A 54 7.03 1.01 -15.30
N VAL A 55 8.35 0.85 -15.16
CA VAL A 55 9.32 1.05 -16.25
C VAL A 55 9.11 0.08 -17.42
N LYS A 56 8.50 -1.08 -17.16
CA LYS A 56 8.26 -2.16 -18.15
C LYS A 56 6.81 -2.25 -18.63
N ALA A 57 5.89 -1.58 -17.94
CA ALA A 57 4.47 -1.57 -18.27
C ALA A 57 4.18 -0.56 -19.39
N SER A 58 3.14 -0.80 -20.18
CA SER A 58 2.71 0.09 -21.27
C SER A 58 1.24 0.48 -21.13
N GLY A 59 0.91 1.71 -21.56
CA GLY A 59 -0.45 2.22 -21.60
C GLY A 59 -1.14 2.22 -20.23
N THR A 60 -2.34 1.65 -20.16
CA THR A 60 -3.19 1.61 -18.97
C THR A 60 -2.50 0.97 -17.75
N ALA A 61 -1.62 0.00 -17.96
CA ALA A 61 -0.87 -0.65 -16.88
C ALA A 61 0.13 0.34 -16.23
N GLN A 62 0.76 1.19 -17.02
CA GLN A 62 1.69 2.21 -16.53
C GLN A 62 0.96 3.31 -15.75
N GLU A 63 -0.21 3.74 -16.22
CA GLU A 63 -1.05 4.74 -15.55
C GLU A 63 -1.52 4.24 -14.17
N ALA A 64 -2.04 3.00 -14.12
CA ALA A 64 -2.50 2.39 -12.88
C ALA A 64 -1.33 2.17 -11.90
N ALA A 65 -0.18 1.72 -12.37
CA ALA A 65 1.00 1.59 -11.51
C ALA A 65 1.49 2.96 -10.97
N THR A 66 1.40 4.01 -11.77
CA THR A 66 1.72 5.39 -11.36
C THR A 66 0.75 5.91 -10.29
N LYS A 67 -0.54 5.61 -10.39
CA LYS A 67 -1.53 5.93 -9.35
C LYS A 67 -1.22 5.19 -8.05
N ALA A 68 -0.95 3.89 -8.13
CA ALA A 68 -0.56 3.09 -6.97
C ALA A 68 0.68 3.67 -6.27
N LEU A 69 1.69 4.09 -7.03
CA LEU A 69 2.88 4.78 -6.51
C LEU A 69 2.53 6.11 -5.82
N GLY A 70 1.60 6.89 -6.37
CA GLY A 70 1.10 8.12 -5.75
C GLY A 70 0.41 7.86 -4.40
N HIS A 71 -0.45 6.85 -4.34
CA HIS A 71 -1.11 6.44 -3.10
C HIS A 71 -0.11 5.93 -2.05
N LEU A 72 0.93 5.20 -2.47
CA LEU A 72 2.01 4.75 -1.57
C LEU A 72 2.86 5.89 -1.02
N ALA A 73 3.18 6.88 -1.85
CA ALA A 73 3.92 8.05 -1.39
C ALA A 73 3.14 8.79 -0.29
N GLU A 74 1.84 8.99 -0.51
CA GLU A 74 0.96 9.60 0.49
C GLU A 74 0.82 8.72 1.74
N PHE A 75 0.65 7.41 1.57
CA PHE A 75 0.63 6.45 2.68
C PHE A 75 1.88 6.57 3.56
N MET A 76 3.06 6.60 2.94
CA MET A 76 4.33 6.68 3.66
C MET A 76 4.52 8.02 4.37
N ARG A 77 4.05 9.11 3.75
CA ARG A 77 4.01 10.44 4.38
C ARG A 77 3.15 10.40 5.64
N LEU A 78 1.91 9.92 5.51
CA LEU A 78 0.97 9.80 6.62
C LEU A 78 1.49 8.88 7.74
N GLY A 79 2.10 7.74 7.41
CA GLY A 79 2.68 6.85 8.42
C GLY A 79 3.86 7.48 9.15
N SER A 80 4.70 8.23 8.43
CA SER A 80 5.81 8.97 9.03
C SER A 80 5.33 10.08 9.97
N GLU A 81 4.21 10.72 9.65
CA GLU A 81 3.54 11.68 10.53
C GLU A 81 2.90 10.99 11.74
N ALA A 82 2.21 9.87 11.51
CA ALA A 82 1.52 9.11 12.56
C ALA A 82 2.46 8.60 13.66
N LEU A 83 3.71 8.27 13.30
CA LEU A 83 4.75 7.87 14.26
C LEU A 83 5.26 9.02 15.13
N ARG A 84 5.16 10.27 14.64
CA ARG A 84 5.58 11.48 15.35
C ARG A 84 4.43 12.18 16.07
N ALA A 85 3.19 11.83 15.75
CA ALA A 85 1.99 12.49 16.23
C ALA A 85 1.53 11.99 17.61
N SER A 86 0.58 12.72 18.20
CA SER A 86 -0.15 12.29 19.40
C SER A 86 -1.12 11.14 19.10
N SER A 87 -1.59 10.45 20.14
CA SER A 87 -2.41 9.25 20.00
C SER A 87 -3.69 9.44 19.17
N ASP A 88 -4.37 10.58 19.33
CA ASP A 88 -5.59 10.90 18.58
C ASP A 88 -5.31 11.18 17.11
N GLN A 89 -4.19 11.86 16.84
CA GLN A 89 -3.73 12.13 15.47
C GLN A 89 -3.27 10.86 14.77
N THR A 90 -2.59 9.95 15.49
CA THR A 90 -2.16 8.65 14.96
C THR A 90 -3.35 7.84 14.45
N ARG A 91 -4.49 7.84 15.16
CA ARG A 91 -5.70 7.11 14.71
C ARG A 91 -6.27 7.68 13.42
N GLN A 92 -6.46 9.00 13.35
CA GLN A 92 -6.95 9.66 12.13
C GLN A 92 -6.01 9.45 10.94
N MET A 93 -4.69 9.48 11.19
CA MET A 93 -3.70 9.21 10.15
C MET A 93 -3.76 7.75 9.70
N ALA A 94 -3.89 6.79 10.62
CA ALA A 94 -4.03 5.37 10.28
C ALA A 94 -5.30 5.09 9.45
N GLU A 95 -6.42 5.77 9.72
CA GLU A 95 -7.63 5.68 8.90
C GLU A 95 -7.38 6.14 7.46
N ARG A 96 -6.68 7.28 7.31
CA ARG A 96 -6.28 7.78 5.99
C ARG A 96 -5.28 6.86 5.30
N MET A 97 -4.33 6.30 6.05
CA MET A 97 -3.40 5.30 5.54
C MET A 97 -4.16 4.05 5.06
N ALA A 98 -5.17 3.58 5.79
CA ALA A 98 -6.00 2.46 5.38
C ALA A 98 -6.72 2.77 4.05
N GLU A 99 -7.24 3.98 3.88
CA GLU A 99 -7.83 4.42 2.61
C GLU A 99 -6.81 4.43 1.47
N GLN A 100 -5.61 4.99 1.67
CA GLN A 100 -4.57 5.01 0.64
C GLN A 100 -4.07 3.59 0.30
N SER A 101 -4.00 2.70 1.29
CA SER A 101 -3.62 1.30 1.06
C SER A 101 -4.63 0.54 0.19
N ARG A 102 -5.93 0.78 0.40
CA ARG A 102 -7.00 0.23 -0.45
C ARG A 102 -6.88 0.70 -1.89
N LYS A 103 -6.65 2.00 -2.09
CA LYS A 103 -6.46 2.58 -3.43
C LYS A 103 -5.21 2.02 -4.10
N THR A 104 -4.10 1.94 -3.36
CA THR A 104 -2.88 1.29 -3.83
C THR A 104 -3.14 -0.14 -4.30
N ALA A 105 -3.85 -0.94 -3.52
CA ALA A 105 -4.16 -2.32 -3.88
C ALA A 105 -5.06 -2.41 -5.12
N ALA A 106 -6.07 -1.54 -5.23
CA ALA A 106 -6.95 -1.49 -6.38
C ALA A 106 -6.20 -1.08 -7.66
N ASP A 107 -5.43 0.00 -7.63
CA ASP A 107 -4.64 0.48 -8.77
C ASP A 107 -3.53 -0.49 -9.15
N ALA A 108 -2.88 -1.14 -8.16
CA ALA A 108 -1.94 -2.22 -8.42
C ALA A 108 -2.65 -3.36 -9.16
N ALA A 109 -3.79 -3.84 -8.69
CA ALA A 109 -4.55 -4.89 -9.36
C ALA A 109 -4.95 -4.52 -10.80
N GLN A 110 -5.43 -3.30 -10.99
CA GLN A 110 -5.75 -2.77 -12.32
C GLN A 110 -4.53 -2.71 -13.24
N SER A 111 -3.35 -2.34 -12.71
CA SER A 111 -2.10 -2.33 -13.49
C SER A 111 -1.69 -3.72 -14.01
N MET A 112 -2.25 -4.76 -13.41
CA MET A 112 -1.98 -6.16 -13.70
C MET A 112 -3.08 -6.84 -14.50
N GLY A 113 -4.08 -6.07 -14.97
CA GLY A 113 -5.23 -6.59 -15.71
C GLY A 113 -6.18 -7.43 -14.86
N LYS A 114 -6.05 -7.39 -13.53
CA LYS A 114 -6.93 -8.08 -12.57
C LYS A 114 -7.94 -7.09 -11.99
N THR A 115 -9.16 -7.55 -11.77
CA THR A 115 -10.17 -6.74 -11.06
C THR A 115 -9.86 -6.72 -9.56
N PRO A 116 -10.33 -5.72 -8.80
CA PRO A 116 -10.22 -5.74 -7.33
C PRO A 116 -10.88 -6.97 -6.68
N GLU A 117 -11.79 -7.66 -7.38
CA GLU A 117 -12.38 -8.94 -6.96
C GLU A 117 -11.42 -10.13 -7.10
N ASP A 118 -10.54 -10.18 -8.11
CA ASP A 118 -9.41 -11.13 -8.19
C ASP A 118 -8.32 -10.89 -7.12
N ALA A 119 -8.43 -9.76 -6.41
CA ALA A 119 -7.57 -9.39 -5.30
C ALA A 119 -8.17 -9.63 -3.91
N ALA A 120 -9.44 -10.06 -3.83
CA ALA A 120 -10.07 -10.53 -2.60
C ALA A 120 -9.65 -11.98 -2.28
N PRO A 121 -9.63 -12.40 -1.00
CA PRO A 121 -9.30 -13.76 -0.60
C PRO A 121 -10.33 -14.80 -1.07
#